data_AF-A0A9E2M0R5-F1
#
_entry.id   AF-A0A9E2M0R5-F1
#
_cell.length_a   1.000
_cell.length_b   1.000
_cell.length_c   1.000
_cell.angle_alpha   90.00
_cell.angle_beta   90.00
_cell.angle_gamma   90.00
#
_symmetry.space_group_name_H-M   'P 1'
#
loop_
_entity.id
_entity.type
_entity.pdbx_description
1 polymer ?
#
loop_
_entity_poly.entity_id
_entity_poly.type
_entity_poly.pdbx_seq_one_letter_code
_entity_poly.pdbx_strand_id
1 'polypeptide(L)'
;MEKYLLKSPSERPFRGSLRNFLYALGTTFAVLGILLIIERPLDWKYFLGILLITNGLFFFGWGSERLWYATISKMVENPFSFKAYISRVPFWFVGGGVAFSSICLFAYKWGLIYISSVSQYHLFVWGGILECLIQIPLQVILYRSLIKKVKMI
;
A
#
# COMPACT_ATOMS: atom_id res chain seq x y z
N MET A 1 20.30 -14.64 -0.30
CA MET A 1 19.00 -13.96 -0.56
C MET A 1 18.75 -12.80 0.42
N GLU A 2 19.17 -12.93 1.68
CA GLU A 2 19.13 -11.86 2.71
C GLU A 2 19.92 -10.58 2.38
N LYS A 3 21.04 -10.68 1.66
CA LYS A 3 21.96 -9.56 1.37
C LYS A 3 21.34 -8.40 0.57
N TYR A 4 20.19 -8.60 -0.08
CA TYR A 4 19.49 -7.56 -0.84
C TYR A 4 18.25 -7.01 -0.13
N LEU A 5 17.54 -7.84 0.65
CA LEU A 5 16.37 -7.42 1.44
C LEU A 5 16.74 -6.58 2.67
N LEU A 6 18.00 -6.60 3.12
CA LEU A 6 18.43 -5.99 4.39
C LEU A 6 19.37 -4.78 4.26
N LYS A 7 19.60 -4.27 3.04
CA LYS A 7 20.52 -3.13 2.83
C LYS A 7 20.00 -1.82 3.42
N SER A 8 18.68 -1.63 3.46
CA SER A 8 18.06 -0.48 4.12
C SER A 8 17.72 -0.83 5.58
N PRO A 9 18.17 -0.06 6.58
CA PRO A 9 17.79 -0.28 7.97
C PRO A 9 16.27 -0.28 8.23
N SER A 10 15.48 0.36 7.36
CA SER A 10 14.01 0.42 7.44
C SER A 10 13.30 -0.84 6.89
N GLU A 11 14.02 -1.75 6.23
CA GLU A 11 13.50 -3.04 5.77
C GLU A 11 13.60 -4.13 6.85
N ARG A 12 14.33 -3.86 7.95
CA ARG A 12 14.50 -4.81 9.06
C ARG A 12 13.18 -5.01 9.82
N PRO A 13 12.86 -6.22 10.32
CA PRO A 13 11.55 -6.53 10.88
C PRO A 13 11.05 -5.54 11.93
N PHE A 14 11.89 -5.23 12.92
CA PHE A 14 11.52 -4.32 14.01
C PHE A 14 11.41 -2.86 13.55
N ARG A 15 12.41 -2.36 12.81
CA ARG A 15 12.46 -0.96 12.36
C ARG A 15 11.39 -0.66 11.31
N GLY A 16 11.10 -1.62 10.42
CA GLY A 16 10.03 -1.53 9.44
C GLY A 16 8.66 -1.52 10.10
N SER A 17 8.42 -2.40 11.07
CA SER A 17 7.16 -2.42 11.85
C SER A 17 6.95 -1.11 12.60
N LEU A 18 8.00 -0.59 13.28
CA LEU A 18 7.92 0.68 13.98
C LEU A 18 7.64 1.86 13.02
N ARG A 19 8.32 1.91 11.87
CA ARG A 19 8.07 2.93 10.84
C ARG A 19 6.62 2.89 10.37
N ASN A 20 6.10 1.71 10.05
CA ASN A 20 4.73 1.54 9.57
C ASN A 20 3.71 1.94 10.64
N PHE A 21 3.98 1.62 11.91
CA PHE A 21 3.16 2.06 13.03
C PHE A 21 3.14 3.59 13.17
N LEU A 22 4.30 4.25 13.05
CA LEU A 22 4.40 5.71 13.08
C LEU A 22 3.67 6.37 11.90
N TYR A 23 3.79 5.81 10.70
CA TYR A 23 3.02 6.29 9.54
C TYR A 23 1.52 6.08 9.73
N ALA A 24 1.11 4.93 10.26
CA ALA A 24 -0.27 4.67 10.59
C ALA A 24 -0.82 5.67 11.59
N LEU A 25 -0.08 5.97 12.67
CA LEU A 25 -0.45 7.01 13.63
C LEU A 25 -0.61 8.37 12.95
N GLY A 26 0.39 8.80 12.17
CA GLY A 26 0.33 10.09 11.46
C GLY A 26 -0.87 10.19 10.52
N THR A 27 -1.14 9.14 9.74
CA THR A 27 -2.30 9.09 8.85
C THR A 27 -3.62 9.03 9.62
N THR A 28 -3.68 8.31 10.74
CA THR A 28 -4.86 8.30 11.63
C THR A 28 -5.17 9.71 12.13
N PHE A 29 -4.18 10.45 12.63
CA PHE A 29 -4.40 11.83 13.07
C PHE A 29 -4.82 12.75 11.92
N ALA A 30 -4.26 12.58 10.72
CA ALA A 30 -4.68 13.35 9.55
C ALA A 30 -6.15 13.08 9.16
N VAL A 31 -6.56 11.81 9.13
CA VAL A 31 -7.95 11.41 8.84
C VAL A 31 -8.90 11.95 9.89
N LEU A 32 -8.54 11.87 11.18
CA LEU A 32 -9.34 12.42 12.26
C LEU A 32 -9.46 13.95 12.16
N GLY A 33 -8.38 14.64 11.81
CA GLY A 33 -8.39 16.09 11.54
C GLY A 33 -9.38 16.46 10.43
N ILE A 34 -9.41 15.70 9.34
CA ILE A 34 -10.39 15.89 8.25
C ILE A 34 -11.82 15.64 8.75
N LEU A 35 -12.04 14.59 9.54
CA LEU A 35 -13.36 14.26 10.07
C LEU A 35 -13.89 15.32 11.06
N LEU A 36 -13.00 15.93 11.85
CA LEU A 36 -13.33 17.07 12.72
C LEU A 36 -13.79 18.28 11.91
N ILE A 37 -13.12 18.58 10.79
CA ILE A 37 -13.51 19.68 9.88
C ILE A 37 -14.90 19.45 9.28
N ILE A 38 -15.27 18.19 9.03
CA ILE A 38 -16.57 17.80 8.46
C ILE A 38 -17.65 17.63 9.56
N GLU A 39 -17.37 18.09 10.79
CA GLU A 39 -18.27 18.06 11.96
C GLU A 39 -18.85 16.66 12.27
N ARG A 40 -18.09 15.60 11.98
CA ARG A 40 -18.49 14.23 12.34
C ARG A 40 -18.19 13.98 13.81
N PRO A 41 -19.15 13.49 14.62
CA PRO A 41 -18.89 13.13 16.00
C PRO A 41 -17.84 12.01 16.06
N LEU A 42 -16.72 12.27 16.75
CA LEU A 42 -15.64 11.30 16.94
C LEU A 42 -15.85 10.54 18.25
N ASP A 43 -16.23 9.27 18.15
CA ASP A 43 -16.21 8.32 19.26
C ASP A 43 -14.82 7.64 19.33
N TRP A 44 -14.39 7.28 20.54
CA TRP A 44 -13.20 6.46 20.80
C TRP A 44 -13.21 5.14 20.03
N LYS A 45 -14.39 4.53 19.84
CA LYS A 45 -14.53 3.33 19.00
C LYS A 45 -14.11 3.59 17.55
N TYR A 46 -14.51 4.75 17.01
CA TYR A 46 -14.15 5.18 15.65
C TYR A 46 -12.65 5.45 15.53
N PHE A 47 -12.03 6.06 16.56
CA PHE A 47 -10.57 6.24 16.64
C PHE A 47 -9.85 4.89 16.52
N LEU A 48 -10.24 3.90 17.32
CA LEU A 48 -9.64 2.56 17.30
C LEU A 48 -9.86 1.86 15.95
N GLY A 49 -11.05 2.02 15.35
CA GLY A 49 -11.35 1.49 14.03
C GLY A 49 -10.44 2.07 12.93
N ILE A 50 -10.28 3.40 12.91
CA ILE A 50 -9.41 4.09 11.95
C ILE A 50 -7.95 3.70 12.19
N LEU A 51 -7.49 3.66 13.44
CA LEU A 51 -6.13 3.24 13.78
C LEU A 51 -5.82 1.81 13.33
N LEU A 52 -6.78 0.89 13.48
CA LEU A 52 -6.66 -0.48 13.02
C LEU A 52 -6.57 -0.55 11.50
N ILE A 53 -7.43 0.18 10.78
CA ILE A 53 -7.42 0.26 9.31
C ILE A 53 -6.09 0.81 8.79
N THR A 54 -5.64 1.96 9.31
CA THR A 54 -4.38 2.57 8.85
C THR A 54 -3.21 1.66 9.15
N ASN A 55 -3.12 1.06 10.35
CA ASN A 55 -2.04 0.14 10.68
C ASN A 55 -1.95 -1.02 9.72
N GLY A 56 -3.07 -1.70 9.48
CA GLY A 56 -3.02 -2.85 8.59
C GLY A 56 -2.78 -2.43 7.13
N LEU A 57 -3.28 -1.29 6.66
CA LEU A 57 -2.92 -0.75 5.34
C LEU A 57 -1.40 -0.57 5.18
N PHE A 58 -0.74 0.07 6.15
CA PHE A 58 0.71 0.25 6.11
C PHE A 58 1.48 -1.07 6.26
N PHE A 59 0.98 -1.99 7.07
CA PHE A 59 1.62 -3.29 7.28
C PHE A 59 1.57 -4.15 6.00
N PHE A 60 0.41 -4.25 5.36
CA PHE A 60 0.25 -4.97 4.10
C PHE A 60 0.94 -4.25 2.94
N GLY A 61 0.92 -2.92 2.88
CA GLY A 61 1.69 -2.15 1.89
C GLY A 61 3.19 -2.44 1.98
N TRP A 62 3.73 -2.51 3.19
CA TRP A 62 5.11 -2.93 3.43
C TRP A 62 5.36 -4.40 3.07
N GLY A 63 4.42 -5.30 3.40
CA GLY A 63 4.49 -6.71 2.98
C GLY A 63 4.54 -6.87 1.46
N SER A 64 3.69 -6.13 0.74
CA SER A 64 3.67 -6.06 -0.72
C SER A 64 4.95 -5.51 -1.32
N GLU A 65 5.54 -4.48 -0.70
CA GLU A 65 6.84 -3.96 -1.12
C GLU A 65 7.95 -5.02 -0.98
N ARG A 66 7.96 -5.77 0.14
CA ARG A 66 8.90 -6.88 0.33
C ARG A 66 8.68 -8.02 -0.65
N LEU A 67 7.42 -8.32 -0.98
CA LEU A 67 7.08 -9.32 -1.99
C LEU A 67 7.57 -8.89 -3.38
N TRP A 68 7.40 -7.62 -3.73
CA TRP A 68 7.98 -7.05 -4.95
C TRP A 68 9.50 -7.15 -4.96
N TYR A 69 10.16 -6.79 -3.85
CA TYR A 69 11.61 -6.92 -3.74
C TYR A 69 12.08 -8.37 -3.89
N ALA A 70 11.36 -9.34 -3.33
CA ALA A 70 11.71 -10.74 -3.44
C ALA A 70 11.56 -11.29 -4.87
N THR A 71 10.61 -10.75 -5.65
CA THR A 71 10.20 -11.30 -6.95
C THR A 71 10.76 -10.52 -8.14
N ILE A 72 10.46 -9.22 -8.24
CA ILE A 72 10.73 -8.40 -9.44
C ILE A 72 12.05 -7.64 -9.33
N SER A 73 12.55 -7.31 -8.13
CA SER A 73 13.74 -6.44 -8.01
C SER A 73 14.98 -6.96 -8.73
N LYS A 74 15.13 -8.28 -8.85
CA LYS A 74 16.25 -8.91 -9.58
C LYS A 74 16.17 -8.73 -11.10
N MET A 75 15.00 -8.39 -11.62
CA MET A 75 14.75 -8.15 -13.04
C MET A 75 14.92 -6.67 -13.42
N VAL A 76 15.19 -5.79 -12.44
CA VAL A 76 15.32 -4.34 -12.65
C VAL A 76 16.70 -3.87 -12.21
N GLU A 77 17.45 -3.22 -13.11
CA GLU A 77 18.84 -2.83 -12.86
C GLU A 77 19.02 -1.85 -11.70
N ASN A 78 18.05 -0.95 -11.52
CA ASN A 78 18.04 0.00 -10.42
C ASN A 78 16.68 -0.04 -9.72
N PRO A 79 16.60 -0.60 -8.49
CA PRO A 79 15.35 -0.70 -7.74
C PRO A 79 14.79 0.66 -7.32
N PHE A 80 15.58 1.73 -7.39
CA PHE A 80 15.17 3.12 -7.14
C PHE A 80 14.83 3.89 -8.41
N SER A 81 14.89 3.25 -9.59
CA SER A 81 14.47 3.91 -10.83
C SER A 81 12.95 4.10 -10.88
N PHE A 82 12.50 5.10 -11.63
CA PHE A 82 11.07 5.31 -11.87
C PHE A 82 10.38 4.05 -12.44
N LYS A 83 11.08 3.31 -13.30
CA LYS A 83 10.64 2.02 -13.84
C LYS A 83 10.40 0.96 -12.76
N ALA A 84 11.27 0.91 -11.73
CA ALA A 84 11.09 0.03 -10.58
C ALA A 84 9.92 0.46 -9.70
N TYR A 85 9.73 1.77 -9.52
CA TYR A 85 8.59 2.31 -8.77
C TYR A 85 7.26 1.88 -9.39
N ILE A 86 7.14 2.00 -10.72
CA ILE A 86 5.94 1.60 -11.47
C ILE A 86 5.59 0.13 -11.23
N SER A 87 6.57 -0.76 -11.26
CA SER A 87 6.30 -2.19 -11.10
C SER A 87 5.94 -2.61 -9.67
N ARG A 88 6.10 -1.71 -8.67
CA ARG A 88 5.63 -1.93 -7.29
C ARG A 88 4.14 -1.67 -7.13
N VAL A 89 3.59 -0.78 -7.95
CA VAL A 89 2.21 -0.31 -7.77
C VAL A 89 1.16 -1.44 -7.87
N PRO A 90 1.27 -2.51 -8.71
CA PRO A 90 0.27 -3.57 -8.70
C PRO A 90 0.31 -4.39 -7.40
N PHE A 91 1.50 -4.55 -6.81
CA PHE A 91 1.66 -5.22 -5.51
C PHE A 91 1.04 -4.39 -4.40
N TRP A 92 1.21 -3.07 -4.44
CA TRP A 92 0.55 -2.15 -3.51
C TRP A 92 -0.96 -2.13 -3.69
N PHE A 93 -1.47 -2.22 -4.91
CA PHE A 93 -2.90 -2.25 -5.18
C PHE A 93 -3.56 -3.52 -4.63
N VAL A 94 -3.00 -4.69 -4.97
CA VAL A 94 -3.49 -5.98 -4.45
C VAL A 94 -3.34 -6.05 -2.93
N GLY A 95 -2.18 -5.65 -2.41
CA GLY A 95 -1.93 -5.62 -0.96
C GLY A 95 -2.87 -4.67 -0.23
N GLY A 96 -3.04 -3.45 -0.74
CA GLY A 96 -3.93 -2.44 -0.21
C GLY A 96 -5.39 -2.88 -0.23
N GLY A 97 -5.85 -3.50 -1.32
CA GLY A 97 -7.20 -4.03 -1.44
C GLY A 97 -7.50 -5.14 -0.45
N VAL A 98 -6.63 -6.15 -0.42
CA VAL A 98 -6.75 -7.27 0.54
C VAL A 98 -6.73 -6.72 1.97
N ALA A 99 -5.76 -5.85 2.30
CA ALA A 99 -5.65 -5.25 3.62
C ALA A 99 -6.94 -4.55 4.02
N PHE A 100 -7.36 -3.61 3.20
CA PHE A 100 -8.47 -2.75 3.47
C PHE A 100 -9.79 -3.50 3.63
N SER A 101 -10.11 -4.41 2.70
CA SER A 101 -11.30 -5.25 2.80
C SER A 101 -11.26 -6.12 4.06
N SER A 102 -10.12 -6.77 4.35
CA SER A 102 -9.96 -7.62 5.53
C SER A 102 -10.14 -6.85 6.83
N ILE A 103 -9.45 -5.72 6.95
CA ILE A 103 -9.39 -4.95 8.20
C ILE A 103 -10.72 -4.22 8.45
N CYS A 104 -11.37 -3.70 7.41
CA CYS A 104 -12.70 -3.11 7.55
C CYS A 104 -13.72 -4.17 8.02
N LEU A 105 -13.64 -5.40 7.52
CA LEU A 105 -14.47 -6.51 8.01
C LEU A 105 -14.16 -6.86 9.48
N PHE A 106 -12.88 -6.90 9.88
CA PHE A 106 -12.50 -7.11 11.29
C PHE A 106 -13.02 -6.00 12.19
N ALA A 107 -12.82 -4.75 11.80
CA ALA A 107 -13.24 -3.59 12.56
C ALA A 107 -14.78 -3.51 12.68
N TYR A 108 -15.49 -3.88 11.62
CA TYR A 108 -16.95 -4.02 11.67
C TYR A 108 -17.39 -5.15 12.62
N LYS A 109 -16.77 -6.33 12.53
CA LYS A 109 -17.08 -7.48 13.40
C LYS A 109 -16.87 -7.15 14.88
N TRP A 110 -15.94 -6.25 15.20
CA TRP A 110 -15.68 -5.76 16.56
C TRP A 110 -16.53 -4.53 16.95
N GLY A 111 -17.44 -4.08 16.10
CA GLY A 111 -18.31 -2.94 16.37
C GLY A 111 -17.56 -1.61 16.46
N LEU A 112 -16.39 -1.50 15.81
CA LEU A 112 -15.56 -0.30 15.80
C LEU A 112 -15.98 0.72 14.74
N ILE A 113 -16.67 0.27 13.68
CA ILE A 113 -17.10 1.11 12.55
C ILE A 113 -18.38 0.58 11.91
N TYR A 114 -19.23 1.47 11.41
CA TYR A 114 -20.49 1.11 10.74
C TYR A 114 -20.31 0.92 9.22
N ILE A 115 -20.74 -0.22 8.67
CA ILE A 115 -20.60 -0.60 7.25
C ILE A 115 -21.26 0.39 6.27
N SER A 116 -22.28 1.15 6.68
CA SER A 116 -22.89 2.19 5.82
C SER A 116 -21.92 3.33 5.46
N SER A 117 -20.77 3.43 6.13
CA SER A 117 -19.67 4.34 5.78
C SER A 117 -18.61 3.72 4.85
N VAL A 118 -18.75 2.45 4.51
CA VAL A 118 -17.81 1.71 3.65
C VAL A 118 -18.24 1.84 2.18
N SER A 119 -18.28 3.08 1.66
CA SER A 119 -18.35 3.37 0.21
C SER A 119 -17.03 3.05 -0.51
N GLN A 120 -16.20 2.21 0.11
CA GLN A 120 -14.83 2.07 -0.28
C GLN A 120 -14.66 1.22 -1.55
N TYR A 121 -15.73 0.51 -1.95
CA TYR A 121 -15.81 -0.14 -3.25
C TYR A 121 -15.53 0.84 -4.39
N HIS A 122 -16.15 2.04 -4.38
CA HIS A 122 -15.95 3.00 -5.45
C HIS A 122 -14.54 3.60 -5.44
N LEU A 123 -14.00 3.95 -4.27
CA LEU A 123 -12.61 4.42 -4.16
C LEU A 123 -11.61 3.36 -4.62
N PHE A 124 -11.85 2.09 -4.26
CA PHE A 124 -10.99 0.99 -4.66
C PHE A 124 -11.08 0.69 -6.16
N VAL A 125 -12.29 0.67 -6.72
CA VAL A 125 -12.52 0.43 -8.15
C VAL A 125 -12.00 1.59 -9.00
N TRP A 126 -12.33 2.82 -8.67
CA TRP A 126 -11.84 4.00 -9.41
C TRP A 126 -10.33 4.16 -9.24
N GLY A 127 -9.80 3.94 -8.04
CA GLY A 127 -8.36 3.93 -7.80
C GLY A 127 -7.65 2.87 -8.63
N GLY A 128 -8.20 1.65 -8.70
CA GLY A 128 -7.65 0.55 -9.51
C GLY A 128 -7.75 0.76 -11.01
N ILE A 129 -8.87 1.30 -11.50
CA ILE A 129 -9.02 1.65 -12.91
C ILE A 129 -8.01 2.72 -13.30
N LEU A 130 -7.90 3.79 -12.50
CA LEU A 130 -6.99 4.90 -12.77
C LEU A 130 -5.53 4.45 -12.72
N GLU A 131 -5.20 3.56 -11.79
CA GLU A 131 -3.89 2.90 -11.72
C GLU A 131 -3.62 2.00 -12.93
N CYS A 132 -4.57 1.15 -13.34
CA CYS A 132 -4.44 0.31 -14.55
C CYS A 132 -4.26 1.14 -15.82
N LEU A 133 -4.99 2.25 -15.96
CA LEU A 133 -4.85 3.18 -17.09
C LEU A 133 -3.46 3.81 -17.14
N ILE A 134 -2.85 4.08 -15.98
CA ILE A 134 -1.49 4.61 -15.90
C ILE A 134 -0.45 3.49 -16.08
N GLN A 135 -0.72 2.29 -15.55
CA GLN A 135 0.21 1.18 -15.55
C GLN A 135 0.37 0.52 -16.89
N ILE A 136 -0.71 0.23 -17.61
CA ILE A 136 -0.63 -0.49 -18.89
C ILE A 136 0.36 0.21 -19.84
N PRO A 137 0.30 1.54 -20.05
CA PRO A 137 1.30 2.25 -20.86
C PRO A 137 2.73 2.12 -20.30
N LEU A 138 2.90 2.26 -18.98
CA LEU A 138 4.20 2.24 -18.33
C LEU A 138 4.85 0.84 -18.35
N GLN A 139 4.04 -0.22 -18.24
CA GLN A 139 4.45 -1.61 -18.34
C GLN A 139 4.80 -1.97 -19.78
N VAL A 140 4.08 -1.44 -20.77
CA VAL A 140 4.44 -1.55 -22.19
C VAL A 140 5.79 -0.85 -22.46
N ILE A 141 6.02 0.34 -21.90
CA ILE A 141 7.30 1.05 -22.02
C ILE A 141 8.44 0.24 -21.37
N LEU A 142 8.21 -0.32 -20.19
CA LEU A 142 9.18 -1.16 -19.49
C LEU A 142 9.50 -2.42 -20.29
N TYR A 143 8.48 -3.13 -20.78
CA TYR A 143 8.64 -4.35 -21.57
C TYR A 143 9.40 -4.08 -22.88
N ARG A 144 9.05 -3.00 -23.59
CA ARG A 144 9.80 -2.56 -24.80
C ARG A 144 11.26 -2.24 -24.48
N SER A 145 11.52 -1.61 -23.34
CA SER A 145 12.88 -1.31 -22.86
C SER A 145 13.67 -2.60 -22.57
N LEU A 146 13.03 -3.62 -22.01
CA LEU A 146 13.67 -4.91 -21.71
C LEU A 146 13.94 -5.71 -22.99
N ILE A 147 12.98 -5.82 -23.91
CA ILE A 147 13.16 -6.51 -25.20
C ILE A 147 14.29 -5.90 -26.01
N LYS A 148 14.34 -4.56 -26.13
CA LYS A 148 15.43 -3.89 -26.86
C LYS A 148 16.79 -4.27 -26.29
N LYS A 149 16.87 -4.47 -24.97
CA LYS A 149 18.12 -4.81 -24.30
C LYS A 149 18.53 -6.26 -24.56
N VAL A 150 17.59 -7.20 -24.52
CA VAL A 150 17.83 -8.62 -24.84
C VAL A 150 18.27 -8.80 -26.30
N LYS A 151 17.76 -7.98 -27.23
CA LYS A 151 18.15 -8.03 -28.65
C LYS A 151 19.51 -7.39 -28.95
N MET A 152 20.12 -6.66 -28.01
CA MET A 152 21.45 -6.03 -28.18
C MET A 152 22.59 -6.88 -27.59
N ILE A 153 22.25 -7.99 -26.94
CA ILE A 153 23.19 -9.03 -26.48
C ILE A 153 23.15 -10.16 -27.51
#